data_AF-A0A515A6I8-F1
#
_entry.id   AF-A0A515A6I8-F1
#
_cell.length_a   1.000
_cell.length_b   1.000
_cell.length_c   1.000
_cell.angle_alpha   90.00
_cell.angle_beta   90.00
_cell.angle_gamma   90.00
#
_symmetry.space_group_name_H-M   'P 1'
#
loop_
_entity.id
_entity.type
_entity.pdbx_description
1 polymer ?
#
loop_
_entity_poly.entity_id
_entity_poly.type
_entity_poly.pdbx_seq_one_letter_code
_entity_poly.pdbx_strand_id
1 'polypeptide(L)'
;MMMYKKVMSQRSTKMRNDAHRFSVYLCVFCVYLCVATLSAQPKVEQAMVKQGLVDIQNIDSTILVELKYSTTDNFVGKDVYGDLTRAYMQPMAAHKLAEASKYLQAHYPNLRLLVYDAARPRSAQWNLWNALPNLSERERRKYVADPRQGSIHNYGCAVDLTVATKEGRSGVPEPLDMGTKYDFFGELAYPSRENEMLKAGKLTQKQIDNRKILRTAMRQGGFSPIEYEWWHFNALSRAKAKMAFRIVD
;
A
#
# COMPACT_ATOMS: atom_id res chain seq x y z
N MET A 1 -15.30 1.11 76.32
CA MET A 1 -15.97 1.21 75.00
C MET A 1 -15.45 2.35 74.10
N MET A 2 -14.74 3.36 74.63
CA MET A 2 -14.24 4.52 73.85
C MET A 2 -12.94 4.26 73.05
N MET A 3 -12.00 3.43 73.54
CA MET A 3 -10.75 3.16 72.81
C MET A 3 -10.94 2.36 71.51
N TYR A 4 -11.86 1.40 71.48
CA TYR A 4 -12.12 0.57 70.29
C TYR A 4 -12.68 1.38 69.10
N LYS A 5 -13.50 2.40 69.34
CA LYS A 5 -14.04 3.27 68.28
C LYS A 5 -12.95 4.14 67.63
N LYS A 6 -11.94 4.57 68.40
CA LYS A 6 -10.86 5.43 67.91
C LYS A 6 -9.91 4.68 66.96
N VAL A 7 -9.62 3.41 67.24
CA VAL A 7 -8.79 2.54 66.40
C VAL A 7 -9.48 2.18 65.08
N MET A 8 -10.78 1.90 65.11
CA MET A 8 -11.58 1.64 63.90
C MET A 8 -11.66 2.88 62.99
N SER A 9 -11.86 4.07 63.58
CA SER A 9 -11.91 5.34 62.84
C SER A 9 -10.60 5.64 62.13
N GLN A 10 -9.44 5.44 62.80
CA GLN A 10 -8.12 5.68 62.21
C GLN A 10 -7.76 4.66 61.12
N ARG A 11 -8.17 3.39 61.25
CA ARG A 11 -8.00 2.39 60.18
C ARG A 11 -8.83 2.71 58.94
N SER A 12 -10.06 3.19 59.12
CA SER A 12 -10.94 3.58 58.01
C SER A 12 -10.41 4.79 57.22
N THR A 13 -9.88 5.80 57.91
CA THR A 13 -9.28 6.98 57.24
C THR A 13 -7.98 6.63 56.53
N LYS A 14 -7.14 5.76 57.11
CA LYS A 14 -5.91 5.28 56.47
C LYS A 14 -6.21 4.50 55.19
N MET A 15 -7.18 3.58 55.21
CA MET A 15 -7.63 2.84 54.03
C MET A 15 -8.22 3.73 52.93
N ARG A 16 -8.99 4.77 53.27
CA ARG A 16 -9.52 5.73 52.27
C ARG A 16 -8.41 6.57 51.63
N ASN A 17 -7.43 7.02 52.40
CA ASN A 17 -6.29 7.77 51.86
C ASN A 17 -5.36 6.89 51.00
N ASP A 18 -5.19 5.62 51.36
CA ASP A 18 -4.41 4.66 50.55
C ASP A 18 -5.15 4.27 49.26
N ALA A 19 -6.48 4.17 49.28
CA ALA A 19 -7.30 3.94 48.09
C ALA A 19 -7.32 5.14 47.12
N HIS A 20 -7.36 6.38 47.63
CA HIS A 20 -7.23 7.59 46.80
C HIS A 20 -5.82 7.72 46.21
N ARG A 21 -4.77 7.36 46.95
CA ARG A 21 -3.40 7.30 46.43
C ARG A 21 -3.28 6.24 45.33
N PHE A 22 -3.78 5.02 45.55
CA PHE A 22 -3.80 3.96 44.53
C PHE A 22 -4.60 4.34 43.27
N SER A 23 -5.72 5.04 43.42
CA SER A 23 -6.56 5.47 42.29
C SER A 23 -5.90 6.58 41.45
N VAL A 24 -5.14 7.49 42.08
CA VAL A 24 -4.34 8.50 41.36
C VAL A 24 -3.14 7.86 40.66
N TYR A 25 -2.46 6.89 41.28
CA TYR A 25 -1.37 6.15 40.61
C TYR A 25 -1.86 5.26 39.47
N LEU A 26 -3.05 4.66 39.58
CA LEU A 26 -3.64 3.85 38.50
C LEU A 26 -4.09 4.72 37.31
N CYS A 27 -4.61 5.93 37.55
CA CYS A 27 -4.91 6.89 36.49
C CYS A 27 -3.65 7.45 35.81
N VAL A 28 -2.59 7.75 36.58
CA VAL A 28 -1.32 8.23 36.01
C VAL A 28 -0.58 7.11 35.26
N PHE A 29 -0.68 5.85 35.69
CA PHE A 29 -0.11 4.71 34.95
C PHE A 29 -0.91 4.38 33.69
N CYS A 30 -2.24 4.52 33.69
CA CYS A 30 -3.07 4.40 32.48
C CYS A 30 -2.82 5.54 31.47
N VAL A 31 -2.52 6.76 31.93
CA VAL A 31 -2.13 7.86 31.03
C VAL A 31 -0.73 7.64 30.45
N TYR A 32 0.23 7.09 31.21
CA TYR A 32 1.57 6.75 30.69
C TYR A 32 1.57 5.55 29.73
N LEU A 33 0.71 4.55 29.93
CA LEU A 33 0.53 3.43 29.00
C LEU A 33 -0.25 3.82 27.74
N CYS A 34 -1.08 4.87 27.79
CA CYS A 34 -1.80 5.37 26.61
C CYS A 34 -0.91 6.25 25.69
N VAL A 35 0.26 6.69 26.18
CA VAL A 35 1.26 7.41 25.37
C VAL A 35 2.33 6.46 24.80
N ALA A 36 2.43 5.23 25.33
CA ALA A 36 3.47 4.27 24.97
C ALA A 36 3.14 3.35 23.77
N THR A 37 2.04 3.60 23.04
CA THR A 37 1.74 2.92 21.76
C THR A 37 1.47 3.90 20.62
N LEU A 38 2.13 5.06 20.60
CA LEU A 38 2.50 5.62 19.31
C LEU A 38 3.63 4.72 18.80
N SER A 39 3.28 3.71 17.99
CA SER A 39 4.26 3.14 17.10
C SER A 39 4.89 4.32 16.36
N ALA A 40 6.18 4.55 16.56
CA ALA A 40 6.88 5.61 15.85
C ALA A 40 6.79 5.23 14.36
N GLN A 41 5.85 5.84 13.64
CA GLN A 41 5.66 5.55 12.22
C GLN A 41 7.02 5.70 11.51
N PRO A 42 7.34 4.84 10.53
CA PRO A 42 8.59 4.95 9.79
C PRO A 42 8.81 6.38 9.28
N LYS A 43 10.06 6.87 9.29
CA LYS A 43 10.37 8.26 8.88
C LYS A 43 9.85 8.58 7.48
N VAL A 44 9.88 7.60 6.59
CA VAL A 44 9.35 7.70 5.21
C VAL A 44 7.83 7.89 5.21
N GLU A 45 7.09 7.18 6.06
CA GLU A 45 5.64 7.36 6.17
C GLU A 45 5.30 8.75 6.74
N GLN A 46 6.01 9.20 7.77
CA GLN A 46 5.86 10.55 8.31
C GLN A 46 6.13 11.63 7.25
N ALA A 47 7.14 11.43 6.41
CA ALA A 47 7.47 12.34 5.31
C ALA A 47 6.36 12.38 4.25
N MET A 48 5.82 11.22 3.85
CA MET A 48 4.69 11.14 2.91
C MET A 48 3.45 11.85 3.45
N VAL A 49 3.09 11.61 4.71
CA VAL A 49 1.95 12.28 5.37
C VAL A 49 2.17 13.79 5.44
N LYS A 50 3.38 14.24 5.79
CA LYS A 50 3.75 15.67 5.80
C LYS A 50 3.66 16.31 4.42
N GLN A 51 3.89 15.55 3.34
CA GLN A 51 3.70 16.00 1.96
C GLN A 51 2.24 15.93 1.49
N GLY A 52 1.31 15.51 2.35
CA GLY A 52 -0.13 15.49 2.08
C GLY A 52 -0.64 14.19 1.45
N LEU A 53 0.18 13.14 1.40
CA LEU A 53 -0.28 11.83 0.98
C LEU A 53 -1.12 11.16 2.08
N VAL A 54 -2.04 10.30 1.66
CA VAL A 54 -2.91 9.53 2.56
C VAL A 54 -2.67 8.04 2.37
N ASP A 55 -2.75 7.29 3.45
CA ASP A 55 -2.82 5.83 3.36
C ASP A 55 -4.14 5.43 2.72
N ILE A 56 -4.06 4.61 1.67
CA ILE A 56 -5.23 4.13 0.93
C ILE A 56 -6.16 3.29 1.81
N GLN A 57 -5.63 2.56 2.80
CA GLN A 57 -6.46 1.73 3.68
C GLN A 57 -7.26 2.54 4.71
N ASN A 58 -6.90 3.81 4.95
CA ASN A 58 -7.74 4.73 5.71
C ASN A 58 -8.94 5.25 4.88
N ILE A 59 -8.86 5.21 3.55
CA ILE A 59 -9.93 5.61 2.64
C ILE A 59 -10.85 4.43 2.32
N ASP A 60 -10.27 3.26 2.07
CA ASP A 60 -10.99 2.00 1.90
C ASP A 60 -10.18 0.85 2.51
N SER A 61 -10.60 0.39 3.69
CA SER A 61 -9.96 -0.68 4.44
C SER A 61 -10.10 -2.06 3.81
N THR A 62 -10.88 -2.20 2.73
CA THR A 62 -11.04 -3.47 2.02
C THR A 62 -9.96 -3.69 0.97
N ILE A 63 -9.20 -2.65 0.61
CA ILE A 63 -8.05 -2.75 -0.28
C ILE A 63 -6.92 -3.47 0.46
N LEU A 64 -6.37 -4.50 -0.17
CA LEU A 64 -5.24 -5.25 0.34
C LEU A 64 -3.94 -4.59 -0.09
N VAL A 65 -2.90 -4.69 0.73
CA VAL A 65 -1.57 -4.13 0.47
C VAL A 65 -0.51 -5.20 0.71
N GLU A 66 0.33 -5.40 -0.29
CA GLU A 66 1.55 -6.21 -0.22
C GLU A 66 2.63 -5.49 -1.01
N LEU A 67 3.28 -4.49 -0.40
CA LEU A 67 4.30 -3.70 -1.08
C LEU A 67 5.48 -4.58 -1.50
N LYS A 68 5.55 -4.93 -2.79
CA LYS A 68 6.53 -5.91 -3.31
C LYS A 68 7.97 -5.44 -3.14
N TYR A 69 8.19 -4.13 -3.19
CA TYR A 69 9.50 -3.52 -2.94
C TYR A 69 9.88 -3.41 -1.45
N SER A 70 9.00 -3.79 -0.52
CA SER A 70 9.32 -4.02 0.91
C SER A 70 9.65 -5.49 1.21
N THR A 71 9.83 -6.31 0.17
CA THR A 71 10.10 -7.75 0.28
C THR A 71 11.21 -8.15 -0.70
N THR A 72 11.57 -9.43 -0.75
CA THR A 72 12.46 -9.97 -1.80
C THR A 72 11.70 -10.46 -3.04
N ASP A 73 10.36 -10.47 -3.03
CA ASP A 73 9.53 -10.90 -4.16
C ASP A 73 9.34 -9.76 -5.17
N ASN A 74 10.43 -9.38 -5.83
CA ASN A 74 10.45 -8.39 -6.90
C ASN A 74 11.61 -8.68 -7.85
N PHE A 75 11.72 -7.93 -8.95
CA PHE A 75 12.73 -8.22 -9.97
C PHE A 75 14.19 -7.98 -9.52
N VAL A 76 14.42 -7.19 -8.47
CA VAL A 76 15.77 -6.97 -7.92
C VAL A 76 16.13 -7.99 -6.84
N GLY A 77 15.15 -8.72 -6.31
CA GLY A 77 15.35 -9.74 -5.27
C GLY A 77 15.77 -9.16 -3.92
N LYS A 78 15.46 -7.89 -3.65
CA LYS A 78 15.88 -7.15 -2.45
C LYS A 78 14.76 -6.29 -1.92
N ASP A 79 14.76 -6.09 -0.61
CA ASP A 79 13.96 -5.04 0.03
C ASP A 79 14.59 -3.67 -0.29
N VAL A 80 13.80 -2.83 -0.95
CA VAL A 80 14.19 -1.48 -1.42
C VAL A 80 13.51 -0.38 -0.60
N TYR A 81 12.41 -0.70 0.05
CA TYR A 81 11.59 0.22 0.83
C TYR A 81 11.93 0.22 2.32
N GLY A 82 12.48 -0.88 2.84
CA GLY A 82 12.74 -1.06 4.26
C GLY A 82 11.44 -1.02 5.05
N ASP A 83 11.34 -0.09 6.00
CA ASP A 83 10.24 -0.05 6.96
C ASP A 83 8.90 0.47 6.39
N LEU A 84 8.82 0.87 5.12
CA LEU A 84 7.55 1.29 4.50
C LEU A 84 6.65 0.07 4.29
N THR A 85 5.53 0.00 4.99
CA THR A 85 4.61 -1.16 4.94
C THR A 85 3.20 -0.81 4.50
N ARG A 86 2.85 0.49 4.50
CA ARG A 86 1.54 1.00 4.06
C ARG A 86 1.65 1.70 2.71
N ALA A 87 0.59 1.60 1.91
CA ALA A 87 0.53 2.21 0.59
C ALA A 87 -0.05 3.62 0.68
N TYR A 88 0.74 4.62 0.31
CA TYR A 88 0.31 6.02 0.29
C TYR A 88 0.07 6.50 -1.14
N MET A 89 -0.88 7.40 -1.32
CA MET A 89 -1.16 8.06 -2.60
C MET A 89 -1.57 9.51 -2.38
N GLN A 90 -1.60 10.31 -3.44
CA GLN A 90 -2.29 11.60 -3.41
C GLN A 90 -3.77 11.38 -3.06
N PRO A 91 -4.41 12.26 -2.26
CA PRO A 91 -5.80 12.07 -1.84
C PRO A 91 -6.75 11.80 -3.00
N MET A 92 -6.60 12.55 -4.09
CA MET A 92 -7.42 12.37 -5.30
C MET A 92 -7.24 10.98 -5.94
N ALA A 93 -6.05 10.40 -5.86
CA ALA A 93 -5.75 9.09 -6.43
C ALA A 93 -6.22 7.96 -5.51
N ALA A 94 -6.10 8.15 -4.18
CA ALA A 94 -6.65 7.23 -3.19
C ALA A 94 -8.19 7.13 -3.29
N HIS A 95 -8.88 8.26 -3.46
CA HIS A 95 -10.34 8.24 -3.69
C HIS A 95 -10.73 7.55 -4.99
N LYS A 96 -10.00 7.78 -6.09
CA LYS A 96 -10.18 7.03 -7.34
C LYS A 96 -10.02 5.52 -7.11
N LEU A 97 -9.04 5.11 -6.29
CA LEU A 97 -8.78 3.70 -6.01
C LEU A 97 -9.90 3.07 -5.18
N ALA A 98 -10.45 3.81 -4.21
CA ALA A 98 -11.64 3.41 -3.48
C ALA A 98 -12.86 3.24 -4.40
N GLU A 99 -13.06 4.12 -5.39
CA GLU A 99 -14.14 3.93 -6.38
C GLU A 99 -13.92 2.70 -7.28
N ALA A 100 -12.67 2.43 -7.70
CA ALA A 100 -12.34 1.18 -8.40
C ALA A 100 -12.63 -0.06 -7.54
N SER A 101 -12.27 0.00 -6.25
CA SER A 101 -12.53 -1.06 -5.27
C SER A 101 -14.02 -1.31 -5.06
N LYS A 102 -14.83 -0.25 -4.91
CA LYS A 102 -16.29 -0.34 -4.81
C LYS A 102 -16.90 -0.99 -6.05
N TYR A 103 -16.49 -0.57 -7.25
CA TYR A 103 -16.94 -1.18 -8.50
C TYR A 103 -16.59 -2.67 -8.54
N LEU A 104 -15.34 -3.03 -8.23
CA LEU A 104 -14.92 -4.43 -8.21
C LEU A 104 -15.79 -5.27 -7.28
N GLN A 105 -16.05 -4.78 -6.06
CA GLN A 105 -16.85 -5.49 -5.06
C GLN A 105 -18.33 -5.62 -5.46
N ALA A 106 -18.91 -4.61 -6.10
CA ALA A 106 -20.29 -4.65 -6.57
C ALA A 106 -20.51 -5.74 -7.64
N HIS A 107 -19.52 -5.96 -8.52
CA HIS A 107 -19.60 -6.94 -9.61
C HIS A 107 -18.98 -8.31 -9.27
N TYR A 108 -18.02 -8.32 -8.35
CA TYR A 108 -17.29 -9.50 -7.91
C TYR A 108 -17.11 -9.47 -6.39
N PRO A 109 -18.16 -9.80 -5.59
CA PRO A 109 -18.16 -9.63 -4.14
C PRO A 109 -17.03 -10.35 -3.39
N ASN A 110 -16.51 -11.43 -3.98
CA ASN A 110 -15.43 -12.25 -3.43
C ASN A 110 -14.02 -11.78 -3.84
N LEU A 111 -13.90 -10.68 -4.58
CA LEU A 111 -12.62 -10.15 -5.04
C LEU A 111 -12.27 -8.83 -4.35
N ARG A 112 -10.97 -8.57 -4.21
CA ARG A 112 -10.40 -7.33 -3.68
C ARG A 112 -9.26 -6.85 -4.57
N LEU A 113 -9.01 -5.55 -4.56
CA LEU A 113 -7.78 -4.99 -5.11
C LEU A 113 -6.63 -5.32 -4.15
N LEU A 114 -5.48 -5.72 -4.71
CA LEU A 114 -4.24 -6.00 -3.98
C LEU A 114 -3.12 -5.14 -4.56
N VAL A 115 -2.71 -4.12 -3.80
CA VAL A 115 -1.70 -3.13 -4.20
C VAL A 115 -0.30 -3.66 -3.93
N TYR A 116 0.53 -3.64 -4.98
CA TYR A 116 1.94 -4.04 -4.97
C TYR A 116 2.90 -2.85 -4.93
N ASP A 117 2.52 -1.72 -5.54
CA ASP A 117 3.25 -0.47 -5.39
C ASP A 117 2.32 0.75 -5.53
N ALA A 118 2.67 1.85 -4.88
CA ALA A 118 1.91 3.11 -4.87
C ALA A 118 2.85 4.32 -4.94
N ALA A 119 2.76 5.28 -4.02
CA ALA A 119 3.75 6.34 -3.94
C ALA A 119 5.14 5.78 -3.64
N ARG A 120 6.07 6.04 -4.56
CA ARG A 120 7.46 5.58 -4.47
C ARG A 120 8.37 6.77 -4.20
N PRO A 121 9.05 6.82 -3.04
CA PRO A 121 10.06 7.84 -2.79
C PRO A 121 11.15 7.83 -3.86
N ARG A 122 11.71 9.00 -4.18
CA ARG A 122 12.76 9.11 -5.20
C ARG A 122 14.01 8.33 -4.82
N SER A 123 14.33 8.24 -3.53
CA SER A 123 15.39 7.40 -2.98
C SER A 123 15.23 5.93 -3.37
N ALA A 124 14.02 5.38 -3.22
CA ALA A 124 13.70 4.02 -3.63
C ALA A 124 13.77 3.84 -5.17
N GLN A 125 13.33 4.84 -5.94
CA GLN A 125 13.49 4.84 -7.40
C GLN A 125 14.97 4.75 -7.81
N TRP A 126 15.86 5.48 -7.12
CA TRP A 126 17.31 5.37 -7.32
C TRP A 126 17.85 3.99 -6.95
N ASN A 127 17.38 3.40 -5.85
CA ASN A 127 17.79 2.07 -5.43
C ASN A 127 17.42 1.02 -6.49
N LEU A 128 16.19 1.04 -7.02
CA LEU A 128 15.77 0.18 -8.13
C LEU A 128 16.63 0.39 -9.39
N TRP A 129 16.88 1.65 -9.74
CA TRP A 129 17.72 1.98 -10.90
C TRP A 129 19.17 1.49 -10.76
N ASN A 130 19.73 1.57 -9.55
CA ASN A 130 21.10 1.17 -9.27
C ASN A 130 21.26 -0.34 -9.03
N ALA A 131 20.17 -1.05 -8.75
CA ALA A 131 20.14 -2.51 -8.62
C ALA A 131 20.32 -3.26 -9.96
N LEU A 132 20.41 -2.54 -11.08
CA LEU A 132 20.68 -3.07 -12.42
C LEU A 132 22.09 -2.66 -12.92
N PRO A 133 23.17 -2.92 -12.15
CA PRO A 133 24.48 -2.33 -12.44
C PRO A 133 25.05 -2.75 -13.80
N ASN A 134 24.72 -3.96 -14.26
CA ASN A 134 25.25 -4.55 -15.49
C ASN A 134 24.52 -4.10 -16.77
N LEU A 135 23.45 -3.31 -16.64
CA LEU A 135 22.70 -2.77 -17.77
C LEU A 135 23.10 -1.33 -18.05
N SER A 136 23.21 -0.98 -19.34
CA SER A 136 23.35 0.43 -19.74
C SER A 136 22.13 1.24 -19.30
N GLU A 137 22.26 2.55 -19.13
CA GLU A 137 21.12 3.40 -18.75
C GLU A 137 19.94 3.27 -19.74
N ARG A 138 20.23 3.05 -21.03
CA ARG A 138 19.20 2.82 -22.05
C ARG A 138 18.43 1.53 -21.78
N GLU A 139 19.11 0.48 -21.34
CA GLU A 139 18.48 -0.81 -21.03
C GLU A 139 17.72 -0.77 -19.72
N ARG A 140 18.23 -0.08 -18.69
CA ARG A 140 17.53 0.10 -17.41
C ARG A 140 16.14 0.72 -17.57
N ARG A 141 15.98 1.63 -18.53
CA ARG A 141 14.68 2.27 -18.85
C ARG A 141 13.58 1.29 -19.25
N LYS A 142 13.92 0.06 -19.65
CA LYS A 142 12.94 -0.99 -19.94
C LYS A 142 12.33 -1.60 -18.68
N TYR A 143 12.96 -1.39 -17.53
CA TYR A 143 12.58 -1.98 -16.25
C TYR A 143 12.07 -0.90 -15.28
N VAL A 144 12.76 0.23 -15.24
CA VAL A 144 12.58 1.26 -14.23
C VAL A 144 12.72 2.63 -14.88
N ALA A 145 11.79 3.55 -14.61
CA ALA A 145 11.89 4.92 -15.10
C ALA A 145 13.18 5.62 -14.59
N ASP A 146 13.76 6.50 -15.40
CA ASP A 146 14.94 7.26 -15.00
C ASP A 146 14.64 8.18 -13.79
N PRO A 147 15.30 7.98 -12.64
CA PRO A 147 15.03 8.76 -11.42
C PRO A 147 15.26 10.26 -11.58
N ARG A 148 16.05 10.68 -12.58
CA ARG A 148 16.30 12.10 -12.90
C ARG A 148 15.05 12.79 -13.43
N GLN A 149 14.24 12.06 -14.21
CA GLN A 149 13.01 12.56 -14.81
C GLN A 149 11.80 12.36 -13.90
N GLY A 150 11.89 11.40 -12.98
CA GLY A 150 10.81 10.95 -12.11
C GLY A 150 9.82 10.04 -12.85
N SER A 151 9.14 9.22 -12.08
CA SER A 151 8.01 8.39 -12.50
C SER A 151 6.70 8.97 -11.99
N ILE A 152 5.57 8.43 -12.45
CA ILE A 152 4.25 8.85 -11.92
C ILE A 152 4.08 8.38 -10.46
N HIS A 153 4.69 7.25 -10.07
CA HIS A 153 4.78 6.79 -8.68
C HIS A 153 5.49 7.80 -7.80
N ASN A 154 6.52 8.49 -8.32
CA ASN A 154 7.23 9.53 -7.56
C ASN A 154 6.35 10.74 -7.23
N TYR A 155 5.18 10.92 -7.87
CA TYR A 155 4.22 11.96 -7.53
C TYR A 155 3.03 11.44 -6.71
N GLY A 156 3.02 10.16 -6.32
CA GLY A 156 1.89 9.50 -5.65
C GLY A 156 0.64 9.37 -6.52
N CYS A 157 0.79 9.35 -7.84
CA CYS A 157 -0.29 9.38 -8.83
C CYS A 157 -0.39 8.11 -9.69
N ALA A 158 0.32 7.05 -9.33
CA ALA A 158 0.27 5.75 -9.99
C ALA A 158 0.15 4.64 -8.95
N VAL A 159 -0.37 3.50 -9.39
CA VAL A 159 -0.52 2.29 -8.57
C VAL A 159 -0.25 1.07 -9.43
N ASP A 160 0.50 0.14 -8.87
CA ASP A 160 0.71 -1.21 -9.39
C ASP A 160 -0.09 -2.17 -8.52
N LEU A 161 -0.95 -2.97 -9.14
CA LEU A 161 -1.86 -3.84 -8.40
C LEU A 161 -2.36 -5.02 -9.21
N THR A 162 -2.95 -5.97 -8.50
CA THR A 162 -3.71 -7.08 -9.06
C THR A 162 -5.10 -7.15 -8.44
N VAL A 163 -5.87 -8.14 -8.86
CA VAL A 163 -7.08 -8.59 -8.17
C VAL A 163 -6.75 -9.87 -7.42
N ALA A 164 -7.22 -9.98 -6.19
CA ALA A 164 -7.08 -11.17 -5.35
C ALA A 164 -8.45 -11.62 -4.84
N THR A 165 -8.57 -12.88 -4.43
CA THR A 165 -9.71 -13.32 -3.65
C THR A 165 -9.72 -12.62 -2.29
N LYS A 166 -10.91 -12.39 -1.72
CA LYS A 166 -11.07 -11.91 -0.33
C LYS A 166 -10.48 -12.93 0.65
N GLU A 167 -10.77 -14.20 0.43
CA GLU A 167 -10.25 -15.36 1.15
C GLU A 167 -9.88 -16.41 0.09
N GLY A 168 -8.62 -16.87 0.08
CA GLY A 168 -8.12 -17.91 -0.82
C GLY A 168 -8.24 -19.30 -0.21
N ARG A 169 -7.78 -20.33 -0.94
CA ARG A 169 -7.92 -21.74 -0.51
C ARG A 169 -7.21 -22.06 0.80
N SER A 170 -6.16 -21.32 1.12
CA SER A 170 -5.39 -21.42 2.37
C SER A 170 -5.93 -20.54 3.50
N GLY A 171 -7.06 -19.86 3.29
CA GLY A 171 -7.63 -18.90 4.25
C GLY A 171 -7.01 -17.50 4.18
N VAL A 172 -6.07 -17.25 3.25
CA VAL A 172 -5.49 -15.92 2.99
C VAL A 172 -5.79 -15.47 1.56
N PRO A 173 -5.86 -14.16 1.26
CA PRO A 173 -6.08 -13.66 -0.10
C PRO A 173 -5.14 -14.29 -1.14
N GLU A 174 -5.68 -14.76 -2.27
CA GLU A 174 -4.91 -15.38 -3.37
C GLU A 174 -5.02 -14.48 -4.62
N PRO A 175 -3.92 -13.94 -5.16
CA PRO A 175 -3.92 -13.21 -6.42
C PRO A 175 -4.51 -14.05 -7.56
N LEU A 176 -5.32 -13.44 -8.42
CA LEU A 176 -5.76 -14.08 -9.65
C LEU A 176 -4.57 -14.29 -10.58
N ASP A 177 -4.57 -15.41 -11.30
CA ASP A 177 -3.55 -15.69 -12.32
C ASP A 177 -3.68 -14.73 -13.49
N MET A 178 -2.70 -13.84 -13.63
CA MET A 178 -2.61 -12.85 -14.71
C MET A 178 -1.70 -13.33 -15.85
N GLY A 179 -1.21 -14.56 -15.83
CA GLY A 179 -0.34 -15.17 -16.85
C GLY A 179 1.13 -14.80 -16.79
N THR A 180 1.47 -13.75 -16.03
CA THR A 180 2.84 -13.45 -15.62
C THR A 180 2.84 -13.00 -14.17
N LYS A 181 3.97 -13.10 -13.49
CA LYS A 181 4.18 -12.41 -12.22
C LYS A 181 4.20 -10.88 -12.42
N TYR A 182 4.05 -10.14 -11.32
CA TYR A 182 4.39 -8.72 -11.23
C TYR A 182 5.87 -8.51 -11.60
N ASP A 183 6.19 -7.36 -12.19
CA ASP A 183 7.53 -7.04 -12.73
C ASP A 183 8.06 -8.06 -13.76
N PHE A 184 7.17 -8.68 -14.53
CA PHE A 184 7.58 -9.44 -15.71
C PHE A 184 7.83 -8.51 -16.90
N PHE A 185 9.09 -8.23 -17.19
CA PHE A 185 9.48 -7.34 -18.29
C PHE A 185 9.54 -8.09 -19.62
N GLY A 186 8.40 -8.18 -20.29
CA GLY A 186 8.32 -8.78 -21.62
C GLY A 186 6.91 -8.75 -22.20
N GLU A 187 6.80 -9.12 -23.48
CA GLU A 187 5.58 -8.97 -24.28
C GLU A 187 4.37 -9.72 -23.72
N LEU A 188 4.58 -10.79 -22.93
CA LEU A 188 3.50 -11.50 -22.25
C LEU A 188 2.78 -10.63 -21.22
N ALA A 189 3.43 -9.60 -20.67
CA ALA A 189 2.82 -8.67 -19.73
C ALA A 189 2.01 -7.56 -20.40
N TYR A 190 2.08 -7.40 -21.73
CA TYR A 190 1.59 -6.21 -22.44
C TYR A 190 0.09 -6.34 -22.73
N PRO A 191 -0.78 -5.46 -22.19
CA PRO A 191 -2.19 -5.40 -22.58
C PRO A 191 -2.41 -5.34 -24.09
N SER A 192 -1.58 -4.59 -24.81
CA SER A 192 -1.66 -4.42 -26.26
C SER A 192 -1.46 -5.70 -27.07
N ARG A 193 -0.87 -6.74 -26.48
CA ARG A 193 -0.51 -8.00 -27.18
C ARG A 193 -1.26 -9.23 -26.67
N GLU A 194 -2.25 -9.06 -25.80
CA GLU A 194 -3.04 -10.14 -25.23
C GLU A 194 -3.63 -11.07 -26.30
N ASN A 195 -4.20 -10.51 -27.38
CA ASN A 195 -4.78 -11.29 -28.48
C ASN A 195 -3.72 -12.12 -29.23
N GLU A 196 -2.52 -11.56 -29.41
CA GLU A 196 -1.41 -12.27 -30.06
C GLU A 196 -0.90 -13.41 -29.16
N MET A 197 -0.72 -13.12 -27.87
CA MET A 197 -0.26 -14.11 -26.89
C MET A 197 -1.28 -15.24 -26.70
N LEU A 198 -2.58 -14.94 -26.78
CA LEU A 198 -3.64 -15.95 -26.79
C LEU A 198 -3.56 -16.87 -28.00
N LYS A 199 -3.44 -16.29 -29.20
CA LYS A 199 -3.30 -17.06 -30.46
C LYS A 199 -2.05 -17.93 -30.46
N ALA A 200 -0.97 -17.45 -29.85
CA ALA A 200 0.28 -18.18 -29.68
C ALA A 200 0.26 -19.24 -28.54
N GLY A 201 -0.85 -19.37 -27.80
CA GLY A 201 -0.96 -20.29 -26.67
C GLY A 201 -0.11 -19.90 -25.45
N LYS A 202 0.42 -18.67 -25.42
CA LYS A 202 1.26 -18.13 -24.33
C LYS A 202 0.45 -17.52 -23.19
N LEU A 203 -0.78 -17.09 -23.48
CA LEU A 203 -1.78 -16.70 -22.48
C LEU A 203 -3.03 -17.54 -22.67
N THR A 204 -3.73 -17.80 -21.58
CA THR A 204 -5.06 -18.42 -21.60
C THR A 204 -6.15 -17.36 -21.63
N GLN A 205 -7.35 -17.73 -22.10
CA GLN A 205 -8.51 -16.84 -22.07
C GLN A 205 -8.82 -16.37 -20.63
N LYS A 206 -8.71 -17.27 -19.65
CA LYS A 206 -8.92 -16.97 -18.23
C LYS A 206 -7.97 -15.89 -17.70
N GLN A 207 -6.69 -15.94 -18.07
CA GLN A 207 -5.71 -14.91 -17.66
C GLN A 207 -6.06 -13.54 -18.26
N ILE A 208 -6.49 -13.51 -19.53
CA ILE A 208 -6.93 -12.28 -20.18
C ILE A 208 -8.21 -11.75 -19.52
N ASP A 209 -9.15 -12.62 -19.16
CA ASP A 209 -10.38 -12.22 -18.49
C ASP A 209 -10.11 -11.69 -17.08
N ASN A 210 -9.18 -12.28 -16.33
CA ASN A 210 -8.71 -11.74 -15.05
C ASN A 210 -8.11 -10.32 -15.21
N ARG A 211 -7.28 -10.09 -16.24
CA ARG A 211 -6.74 -8.77 -16.56
C ARG A 211 -7.84 -7.77 -16.94
N LYS A 212 -8.89 -8.22 -17.65
CA LYS A 212 -10.05 -7.39 -17.98
C LYS A 212 -10.87 -7.01 -16.74
N ILE A 213 -11.02 -7.89 -15.74
CA ILE A 213 -11.66 -7.56 -14.46
C ILE A 213 -10.92 -6.39 -13.81
N LEU A 214 -9.60 -6.53 -13.65
CA LEU A 214 -8.75 -5.48 -13.09
C LEU A 214 -8.88 -4.17 -13.89
N ARG A 215 -8.65 -4.22 -15.20
CA ARG A 215 -8.64 -3.04 -16.07
C ARG A 215 -9.99 -2.33 -16.09
N THR A 216 -11.08 -3.08 -16.07
CA THR A 216 -12.44 -2.52 -16.01
C THR A 216 -12.64 -1.79 -14.68
N ALA A 217 -12.37 -2.43 -13.55
CA ALA A 217 -12.52 -1.81 -12.24
C ALA A 217 -11.69 -0.53 -12.11
N MET A 218 -10.42 -0.56 -12.53
CA MET A 218 -9.53 0.60 -12.49
C MET A 218 -10.01 1.75 -13.38
N ARG A 219 -10.52 1.45 -14.59
CA ARG A 219 -11.12 2.48 -15.46
C ARG A 219 -12.35 3.12 -14.84
N GLN A 220 -13.18 2.35 -14.15
CA GLN A 220 -14.37 2.86 -13.46
C GLN A 220 -14.02 3.76 -12.28
N GLY A 221 -12.92 3.48 -11.57
CA GLY A 221 -12.34 4.41 -10.60
C GLY A 221 -11.65 5.64 -11.23
N GLY A 222 -11.58 5.75 -12.55
CA GLY A 222 -10.98 6.90 -13.24
C GLY A 222 -9.46 6.83 -13.40
N PHE A 223 -8.88 5.64 -13.35
CA PHE A 223 -7.49 5.39 -13.75
C PHE A 223 -7.36 5.10 -15.25
N SER A 224 -6.17 5.35 -15.80
CA SER A 224 -5.78 4.96 -17.15
C SER A 224 -4.73 3.85 -17.11
N PRO A 225 -4.96 2.71 -17.81
CA PRO A 225 -3.92 1.68 -17.95
C PRO A 225 -2.80 2.16 -18.89
N ILE A 226 -1.75 1.36 -18.97
CA ILE A 226 -0.72 1.46 -20.01
C ILE A 226 -0.66 0.17 -20.84
N GLU A 227 -0.01 0.24 -22.00
CA GLU A 227 -0.07 -0.83 -23.00
C GLU A 227 1.03 -1.89 -22.85
N TYR A 228 1.94 -1.71 -21.89
CA TYR A 228 3.13 -2.55 -21.70
C TYR A 228 3.23 -3.20 -20.30
N GLU A 229 2.33 -2.89 -19.37
CA GLU A 229 2.31 -3.51 -18.03
C GLU A 229 0.84 -3.71 -17.62
N TRP A 230 0.40 -4.95 -17.42
CA TRP A 230 -1.00 -5.24 -17.08
C TRP A 230 -1.41 -4.75 -15.68
N TRP A 231 -0.43 -4.54 -14.80
CA TRP A 231 -0.61 -4.17 -13.39
C TRP A 231 -0.59 -2.66 -13.14
N HIS A 232 -0.08 -1.84 -14.07
CA HIS A 232 0.21 -0.43 -13.84
C HIS A 232 -0.95 0.48 -14.27
N PHE A 233 -1.35 1.39 -13.38
CA PHE A 233 -2.43 2.34 -13.62
C PHE A 233 -2.09 3.77 -13.17
N ASN A 234 -2.44 4.75 -14.01
CA ASN A 234 -2.18 6.17 -13.77
C ASN A 234 -3.46 6.90 -13.35
N ALA A 235 -3.43 7.60 -12.20
CA ALA A 235 -4.50 8.51 -11.79
C ALA A 235 -4.46 9.84 -12.56
N LEU A 236 -3.26 10.24 -13.01
CA LEU A 236 -2.98 11.42 -13.83
C LEU A 236 -1.89 11.11 -14.86
N SER A 237 -1.85 11.87 -15.96
CA SER A 237 -0.68 11.84 -16.84
C SER A 237 0.55 12.39 -16.13
N ARG A 238 1.75 11.97 -16.54
CA ARG A 238 3.01 12.46 -15.95
C ARG A 238 3.12 13.99 -15.97
N ALA A 239 2.70 14.63 -17.07
CA ALA A 239 2.71 16.08 -17.19
C ALA A 239 1.81 16.76 -16.15
N LYS A 240 0.58 16.25 -15.97
CA LYS A 240 -0.35 16.78 -14.95
C LYS A 240 0.16 16.53 -13.54
N ALA A 241 0.69 15.34 -13.26
CA ALA A 241 1.25 15.00 -11.95
C ALA A 241 2.43 15.91 -11.59
N LYS A 242 3.35 16.13 -12.53
CA LYS A 242 4.51 17.03 -12.35
C LYS A 242 4.12 18.49 -12.12
N MET A 243 3.04 18.95 -12.75
CA MET A 243 2.53 20.30 -12.56
C MET A 243 1.84 20.48 -11.21
N ALA A 244 1.13 19.44 -10.72
CA ALA A 244 0.31 19.51 -9.53
C ALA A 244 1.06 19.16 -8.23
N PHE A 245 2.06 18.28 -8.29
CA PHE A 245 2.67 17.68 -7.10
C PHE A 245 4.19 17.72 -7.15
N ARG A 246 4.79 17.76 -5.96
CA ARG A 246 6.23 17.54 -5.78
C ARG A 246 6.53 16.05 -5.79
N ILE A 247 7.78 15.71 -6.10
CA ILE A 247 8.25 14.34 -5.95
C ILE A 247 8.26 13.99 -4.46
N VAL A 248 7.81 12.77 -4.16
CA VAL A 248 7.92 12.13 -2.86
C VAL A 248 9.38 11.81 -2.60
N ASP A 249 9.90 12.31 -1.48
CA ASP A 249 11.30 12.19 -1.06
C ASP A 249 11.39 11.48 0.30
#